data_AF-A0A1Z5R0W3-F1
#
_entry.id   AF-A0A1Z5R0W3-F1
#
_cell.length_a   1.000
_cell.length_b   1.000
_cell.length_c   1.000
_cell.angle_alpha   90.00
_cell.angle_beta   90.00
_cell.angle_gamma   90.00
#
_symmetry.space_group_name_H-M   'P 1'
#
loop_
_entity.id
_entity.type
_entity.pdbx_description
1 polymer ?
#
loop_
_entity_poly.entity_id
_entity_poly.type
_entity_poly.pdbx_seq_one_letter_code
_entity_poly.pdbx_strand_id
1 'polypeptide(L)'
;MLIDVQDPEHTQDEQFVWPWMAILVNMPNEFFGKSANRLKEHYSSFHPVKVHPVYSKGRPTRDAVFEFGNDWSAFRNARAFDAHFAMKGYSKNCWKEMKSECKEPVGWMARADDYNSLGAIGELLRKNGDLKTLKDIGSEGANKTEKLLSNLACKVKEKEIYLEQLESEYNKRSASLNIMMQKREQQLQSYNQEILKMRQLGQQNTQRIVEQNRKLRYDMQDMADALDARNKQIEQSEHDKKKLEQEKLKNAMRTNHLRLAALEQEKADENVQKLVDKQTRETKAILDDFLRLNTQLEKKQKLELEINHLSGKLHVMELKPGDEDPESREKIDKLKEELNEKIDELKYAENYNQDLISRERKSSDELREAREVLINSLQSLPRTTSCQSQIGVKKVGELDPSVFLSLCKRKFPAADAEAKSSSLCSKWQNEIENPEWQPFKVIIVDGKASEALNEGDRKLQELKELGQEPYAAVTKVLMELKDANGGRKDPFPELWNYDQGRKANMVEGARHAVMLWNASKTKKGKKSR
;
A
#
# COMPACT_ATOMS: atom_id res chain seq x y z
N MET A 1 -39.83 14.74 79.73
CA MET A 1 -39.55 16.18 79.53
C MET A 1 -38.11 16.29 79.08
N LEU A 2 -37.90 16.40 77.77
CA LEU A 2 -36.60 16.68 77.16
C LEU A 2 -36.41 18.19 77.29
N ILE A 3 -35.49 18.62 78.15
CA ILE A 3 -35.11 20.01 78.28
C ILE A 3 -34.24 20.33 77.08
N ASP A 4 -34.79 21.18 76.21
CA ASP A 4 -34.11 21.84 75.10
C ASP A 4 -33.00 22.72 75.68
N VAL A 5 -31.74 22.32 75.51
CA VAL A 5 -30.59 23.14 75.89
C VAL A 5 -30.35 24.09 74.72
N GLN A 6 -30.75 25.35 74.89
CA GLN A 6 -30.38 26.45 74.00
C GLN A 6 -28.85 26.50 73.86
N ASP A 7 -28.34 26.22 72.66
CA ASP A 7 -26.96 26.53 72.25
C ASP A 7 -26.77 28.06 72.38
N PRO A 8 -25.71 28.56 73.05
CA PRO A 8 -25.44 29.99 73.08
C PRO A 8 -25.17 30.51 71.66
N GLU A 9 -25.84 31.60 71.28
CA GLU A 9 -25.60 32.31 70.02
C GLU A 9 -24.14 32.78 69.96
N HIS A 10 -23.30 32.05 69.24
CA HIS A 10 -21.95 32.52 68.89
C HIS A 10 -22.10 33.58 67.78
N THR A 11 -21.66 34.80 68.07
CA THR A 11 -21.63 35.89 67.09
C THR A 11 -20.73 35.49 65.92
N GLN A 12 -21.09 35.86 64.69
CA GLN A 12 -20.32 35.54 63.47
C GLN A 12 -18.86 36.05 63.52
N ASP A 13 -18.55 36.92 64.47
CA ASP A 13 -17.23 37.52 64.70
C ASP A 13 -16.35 36.73 65.70
N GLU A 14 -16.84 35.62 66.24
CA GLU A 14 -16.05 34.80 67.15
C GLU A 14 -14.88 34.12 66.43
N GLN A 15 -13.69 34.27 67.02
CA GLN A 15 -12.45 33.73 66.49
C GLN A 15 -12.03 32.47 67.26
N PHE A 16 -11.71 31.43 66.48
CA PHE A 16 -11.23 30.15 66.96
C PHE A 16 -9.82 29.91 66.47
N VAL A 17 -9.08 29.06 67.18
CA VAL A 17 -7.77 28.59 66.71
C VAL A 17 -7.98 27.57 65.60
N TRP A 18 -7.28 27.76 64.47
CA TRP A 18 -7.28 26.92 63.28
C TRP A 18 -5.88 26.37 63.01
N PRO A 19 -5.65 25.05 62.84
CA PRO A 19 -6.59 23.93 62.91
C PRO A 19 -7.41 23.91 64.20
N TRP A 20 -8.61 23.30 64.19
CA TRP A 20 -9.47 23.27 65.37
C TRP A 20 -8.75 22.64 66.56
N MET A 21 -8.64 23.39 67.66
CA MET A 21 -7.93 22.95 68.86
C MET A 21 -8.79 23.05 70.12
N ALA A 22 -8.52 22.17 71.09
CA ALA A 22 -9.06 22.24 72.44
C ALA A 22 -7.95 22.14 73.49
N ILE A 23 -8.20 22.67 74.67
CA ILE A 23 -7.25 22.77 75.77
C ILE A 23 -7.75 21.87 76.88
N LEU A 24 -6.85 21.12 77.49
CA LEU A 24 -7.08 20.35 78.70
C LEU A 24 -6.09 20.81 79.76
N VAL A 25 -6.58 21.25 80.91
CA VAL A 25 -5.76 21.60 82.08
C VAL A 25 -6.01 20.61 83.21
N ASN A 26 -5.09 20.53 84.16
CA ASN A 26 -5.16 19.61 85.31
C ASN A 26 -5.24 18.12 84.93
N MET A 27 -4.56 17.73 83.86
CA MET A 27 -4.49 16.33 83.39
C MET A 27 -4.17 15.36 84.53
N PRO A 28 -4.88 14.22 84.68
CA PRO A 28 -4.64 13.28 85.76
C PRO A 28 -3.19 12.80 85.84
N ASN A 29 -2.68 12.56 87.05
CA ASN A 29 -1.29 12.11 87.27
C ASN A 29 -0.95 10.82 86.52
N GLU A 30 -1.94 9.99 86.20
CA GLU A 30 -1.78 8.77 85.42
C GLU A 30 -1.32 9.03 83.98
N PHE A 31 -1.48 10.24 83.45
CA PHE A 31 -1.05 10.63 82.11
C PHE A 31 0.11 11.64 82.14
N PHE A 32 0.39 12.26 83.29
CA PHE A 32 1.49 13.22 83.44
C PHE A 32 2.85 12.55 83.22
N GLY A 33 3.69 13.17 82.37
CA GLY A 33 5.01 12.65 82.00
C GLY A 33 4.99 11.40 81.11
N LYS A 34 3.82 10.95 80.65
CA LYS A 34 3.68 9.83 79.71
C LYS A 34 3.55 10.32 78.25
N SER A 35 3.59 9.37 77.31
CA SER A 35 3.45 9.67 75.87
C SER A 35 2.11 10.37 75.57
N ALA A 36 2.16 11.43 74.77
CA ALA A 36 0.97 12.14 74.27
C ALA A 36 -0.02 11.22 73.55
N ASN A 37 0.45 10.12 72.93
CA ASN A 37 -0.43 9.14 72.29
C ASN A 37 -1.35 8.43 73.27
N ARG A 38 -0.89 8.18 74.50
CA ARG A 38 -1.72 7.54 75.53
C ARG A 38 -2.88 8.44 75.95
N LEU A 39 -2.65 9.75 75.97
CA LEU A 39 -3.70 10.73 76.23
C LEU A 39 -4.65 10.87 75.02
N LYS A 40 -4.11 10.84 73.81
CA LYS A 40 -4.88 10.81 72.55
C LYS A 40 -5.83 9.60 72.51
N GLU A 41 -5.35 8.41 72.89
CA GLU A 41 -6.15 7.18 72.95
C GLU A 41 -7.25 7.25 74.01
N HIS A 42 -6.95 7.83 75.19
CA HIS A 42 -7.94 7.99 76.25
C HIS A 42 -9.14 8.87 75.82
N TYR A 43 -8.87 9.93 75.05
CA TYR A 43 -9.90 10.82 74.49
C TYR A 43 -10.26 10.48 73.03
N SER A 44 -10.05 9.22 72.61
CA SER A 44 -10.28 8.79 71.22
C SER A 44 -11.72 8.93 70.73
N SER A 45 -12.71 8.94 71.64
CA SER A 45 -14.12 9.18 71.31
C SER A 45 -14.37 10.53 70.66
N PHE A 46 -13.50 11.52 70.91
CA PHE A 46 -13.57 12.85 70.27
C PHE A 46 -12.73 12.93 69.00
N HIS A 47 -12.09 11.84 68.57
CA HIS A 47 -11.27 11.79 67.36
C HIS A 47 -10.19 12.89 67.23
N PRO A 48 -9.38 13.17 68.28
CA PRO A 48 -8.26 14.09 68.12
C PRO A 48 -7.23 13.54 67.12
N VAL A 49 -6.69 14.41 66.27
CA VAL A 49 -5.63 14.10 65.31
C VAL A 49 -4.27 14.08 66.01
N LYS A 50 -4.02 15.03 66.91
CA LYS A 50 -2.76 15.16 67.63
C LYS A 50 -2.96 15.74 69.03
N VAL A 51 -2.05 15.43 69.94
CA VAL A 51 -2.03 15.98 71.30
C VAL A 51 -0.65 16.56 71.57
N HIS A 52 -0.63 17.81 72.02
CA HIS A 52 0.57 18.59 72.28
C HIS A 52 0.68 18.86 73.79
N PRO A 53 1.60 18.19 74.51
CA PRO A 53 1.84 18.50 75.91
C PRO A 53 2.40 19.92 76.07
N VAL A 54 1.92 20.65 77.07
CA VAL A 54 2.35 22.03 77.33
C VAL A 54 3.59 22.02 78.23
N TYR A 55 4.61 22.77 77.86
CA TYR A 55 5.84 22.95 78.65
C TYR A 55 6.01 24.42 79.05
N SER A 56 6.32 24.66 80.31
CA SER A 56 6.63 26.00 80.82
C SER A 56 8.10 26.06 81.21
N LYS A 57 8.87 26.95 80.57
CA LYS A 57 10.32 27.10 80.77
C LYS A 57 11.09 25.76 80.74
N GLY A 58 10.70 24.88 79.81
CA GLY A 58 11.32 23.56 79.62
C GLY A 58 10.85 22.46 80.58
N ARG A 59 9.93 22.75 81.52
CA ARG A 59 9.34 21.75 82.42
C ARG A 59 7.94 21.34 81.95
N PRO A 60 7.60 20.03 81.97
CA PRO A 60 6.26 19.58 81.60
C PRO A 60 5.23 20.12 82.59
N THR A 61 4.15 20.66 82.06
CA THR A 61 2.97 21.08 82.85
C THR A 61 1.91 19.97 82.82
N ARG A 62 0.85 20.11 83.63
CA ARG A 62 -0.31 19.20 83.59
C ARG A 62 -1.35 19.62 82.54
N ASP A 63 -0.92 20.38 81.53
CA ASP A 63 -1.80 20.91 80.49
C ASP A 63 -1.44 20.31 79.13
N ALA A 64 -2.44 20.17 78.25
CA ALA A 64 -2.27 19.67 76.89
C ALA A 64 -3.23 20.37 75.92
N VAL A 65 -2.81 20.49 74.67
CA VAL A 65 -3.62 20.99 73.57
C VAL A 65 -3.93 19.85 72.60
N PHE A 66 -5.21 19.59 72.38
CA PHE A 66 -5.73 18.63 71.41
C PHE A 66 -5.97 19.34 70.08
N GLU A 67 -5.52 18.74 68.98
CA GLU A 67 -5.73 19.21 67.62
C GLU A 67 -6.67 18.23 66.91
N PHE A 68 -7.76 18.73 66.31
CA PHE A 68 -8.82 17.92 65.70
C PHE A 68 -8.80 17.94 64.16
N GLY A 69 -8.15 18.92 63.53
CA GLY A 69 -8.00 19.00 62.07
C GLY A 69 -8.57 20.28 61.44
N ASN A 70 -8.62 20.28 60.10
CA ASN A 70 -8.89 21.46 59.26
C ASN A 70 -10.21 21.37 58.48
N ASP A 71 -11.17 20.57 58.94
CA ASP A 71 -12.45 20.37 58.25
C ASP A 71 -13.63 20.62 59.20
N TRP A 72 -14.84 20.66 58.63
CA TRP A 72 -16.06 20.88 59.41
C TRP A 72 -16.41 19.69 60.31
N SER A 73 -15.88 18.49 60.02
CA SER A 73 -16.02 17.34 60.91
C SER A 73 -15.17 17.50 62.16
N ALA A 74 -13.92 17.96 62.02
CA ALA A 74 -13.04 18.31 63.13
C ALA A 74 -13.62 19.44 64.02
N PHE A 75 -14.33 20.40 63.43
CA PHE A 75 -15.04 21.43 64.22
C PHE A 75 -16.09 20.79 65.14
N ARG A 76 -16.89 19.85 64.62
CA ARG A 76 -17.91 19.13 65.40
C ARG A 76 -17.27 18.31 66.52
N ASN A 77 -16.13 17.68 66.23
CA ASN A 77 -15.35 16.90 67.20
C ASN A 77 -14.81 17.78 68.34
N ALA A 78 -14.20 18.92 68.01
CA ALA A 78 -13.70 19.88 68.99
C ALA A 78 -14.83 20.48 69.84
N ARG A 79 -16.00 20.76 69.23
CA ARG A 79 -17.20 21.21 69.96
C ARG A 79 -17.73 20.13 70.90
N ALA A 80 -17.76 18.87 70.48
CA ALA A 80 -18.19 17.77 71.32
C ALA A 80 -17.29 17.61 72.57
N PHE A 81 -15.98 17.84 72.41
CA PHE A 81 -15.04 17.90 73.53
C PHE A 81 -15.37 19.04 74.50
N ASP A 82 -15.58 20.25 74.00
CA ASP A 82 -15.98 21.44 74.79
C ASP A 82 -17.27 21.17 75.60
N ALA A 83 -18.31 20.67 74.91
CA ALA A 83 -19.60 20.36 75.50
C ALA A 83 -19.50 19.26 76.58
N HIS A 84 -18.70 18.22 76.35
CA HIS A 84 -18.51 17.13 77.32
C HIS A 84 -17.99 17.63 78.67
N PHE A 85 -17.02 18.54 78.67
CA PHE A 85 -16.48 19.12 79.89
C PHE A 85 -17.43 20.15 80.51
N ALA A 86 -18.12 20.95 79.69
CA ALA A 86 -19.13 21.88 80.16
C ALA A 86 -20.30 21.17 80.88
N MET A 87 -20.83 20.10 80.31
CA MET A 87 -21.93 19.32 80.91
C MET A 87 -21.55 18.66 82.25
N LYS A 88 -20.27 18.36 82.46
CA LYS A 88 -19.75 17.80 83.72
C LYS A 88 -19.40 18.86 84.77
N GLY A 89 -19.61 20.14 84.48
CA GLY A 89 -19.26 21.26 85.37
C GLY A 89 -17.77 21.62 85.37
N TYR A 90 -17.01 21.14 84.38
CA TYR A 90 -15.57 21.37 84.24
C TYR A 90 -15.27 22.24 83.01
N SER A 91 -16.03 23.33 82.85
CA SER A 91 -15.79 24.32 81.79
C SER A 91 -14.69 25.31 82.17
N LYS A 92 -14.19 26.05 81.18
CA LYS A 92 -13.24 27.17 81.39
C LYS A 92 -13.73 28.20 82.43
N ASN A 93 -15.03 28.51 82.44
CA ASN A 93 -15.61 29.47 83.36
C ASN A 93 -15.58 28.93 84.80
N CYS A 94 -15.95 27.66 84.98
CA CYS A 94 -15.85 26.97 86.27
C CYS A 94 -14.39 26.97 86.77
N TRP A 95 -13.42 26.76 85.87
CA TRP A 95 -12.00 26.80 86.22
C TRP A 95 -11.52 28.19 86.67
N LYS A 96 -11.99 29.27 86.04
CA LYS A 96 -11.67 30.65 86.46
C LYS A 96 -12.25 30.99 87.84
N GLU A 97 -13.43 30.47 88.16
CA GLU A 97 -14.11 30.70 89.45
C GLU A 97 -13.48 29.91 90.61
N MET A 98 -13.00 28.70 90.36
CA MET A 98 -12.42 27.80 91.38
C MET A 98 -11.00 28.18 91.86
N LYS A 99 -10.43 29.31 91.41
CA LYS A 99 -9.16 29.93 91.85
C LYS A 99 -8.14 28.98 92.51
N SER A 100 -7.67 28.00 91.73
CA SER A 100 -6.57 27.06 92.07
C SER A 100 -6.88 25.87 92.98
N GLU A 101 -8.13 25.64 93.41
CA GLU A 101 -8.49 24.45 94.22
C GLU A 101 -9.00 23.25 93.39
N CYS A 102 -9.27 23.44 92.09
CA CYS A 102 -9.76 22.38 91.22
C CYS A 102 -8.63 21.38 90.88
N LYS A 103 -8.77 20.12 91.30
CA LYS A 103 -7.83 19.01 90.98
C LYS A 103 -8.28 18.15 89.79
N GLU A 104 -9.52 18.33 89.35
CA GLU A 104 -10.16 17.59 88.26
C GLU A 104 -9.75 18.15 86.89
N PRO A 105 -9.74 17.32 85.84
CA PRO A 105 -9.42 17.76 84.49
C PRO A 105 -10.52 18.68 83.93
N VAL A 106 -10.10 19.82 83.39
CA VAL A 106 -10.99 20.82 82.78
C VAL A 106 -10.61 20.96 81.32
N GLY A 107 -11.60 20.94 80.43
CA GLY A 107 -11.40 21.01 79.00
C GLY A 107 -12.31 22.03 78.32
N TRP A 108 -11.81 22.70 77.29
CA TRP A 108 -12.61 23.60 76.46
C TRP A 108 -12.01 23.79 75.06
N MET A 109 -12.82 24.20 74.09
CA MET A 109 -12.32 24.53 72.74
C MET A 109 -11.57 25.87 72.75
N ALA A 110 -10.40 25.94 72.09
CA ALA A 110 -9.51 27.10 72.13
C ALA A 110 -10.09 28.29 71.35
N ARG A 111 -10.15 29.45 72.01
CA ARG A 111 -10.68 30.71 71.44
C ARG A 111 -9.63 31.82 71.47
N ALA A 112 -9.99 33.01 70.98
CA ALA A 112 -9.12 34.18 70.90
C ALA A 112 -8.42 34.54 72.22
N ASP A 113 -9.10 34.41 73.36
CA ASP A 113 -8.52 34.73 74.66
C ASP A 113 -7.46 33.70 75.10
N ASP A 114 -7.61 32.43 74.72
CA ASP A 114 -6.58 31.40 74.93
C ASP A 114 -5.36 31.64 74.04
N TYR A 115 -5.60 31.90 72.75
CA TYR A 115 -4.56 32.16 71.76
C TYR A 115 -3.71 33.38 72.12
N ASN A 116 -4.34 34.44 72.64
CA ASN A 116 -3.67 35.68 73.04
C ASN A 116 -3.11 35.63 74.47
N SER A 117 -3.26 34.52 75.19
CA SER A 117 -2.71 34.39 76.53
C SER A 117 -1.17 34.45 76.52
N LEU A 118 -0.58 35.11 77.52
CA LEU A 118 0.88 35.24 77.69
C LEU A 118 1.53 34.00 78.32
N GLY A 119 0.76 32.92 78.52
CA GLY A 119 1.23 31.67 79.10
C GLY A 119 1.70 30.64 78.07
N ALA A 120 2.26 29.54 78.56
CA ALA A 120 2.74 28.43 77.73
C ALA A 120 1.66 27.84 76.79
N ILE A 121 0.39 27.89 77.21
CA ILE A 121 -0.75 27.45 76.40
C ILE A 121 -0.92 28.37 75.18
N GLY A 122 -0.96 29.70 75.37
CA GLY A 122 -1.08 30.67 74.28
C GLY A 122 0.12 30.62 73.33
N GLU A 123 1.34 30.46 73.84
CA GLU A 123 2.53 30.25 73.00
C GLU A 123 2.42 29.00 72.12
N LEU A 124 1.90 27.90 72.68
CA LEU A 124 1.71 26.66 71.95
C LEU A 124 0.62 26.77 70.87
N LEU A 125 -0.48 27.46 71.17
CA LEU A 125 -1.54 27.74 70.20
C LEU A 125 -1.03 28.61 69.05
N ARG A 126 -0.28 29.68 69.33
CA ARG A 126 0.35 30.54 68.30
C ARG A 126 1.37 29.81 67.43
N LYS A 127 2.06 28.82 68.00
CA LYS A 127 3.04 28.01 67.25
C LYS A 127 2.38 27.04 66.27
N ASN A 128 1.19 26.54 66.61
CA ASN A 128 0.57 25.43 65.90
C ASN A 128 -0.71 25.81 65.13
N GLY A 129 -1.21 27.04 65.27
CA GLY A 129 -2.40 27.50 64.57
C GLY A 129 -2.51 29.03 64.47
N ASP A 130 -3.54 29.47 63.77
CA ASP A 130 -3.89 30.87 63.53
C ASP A 130 -5.31 31.16 64.04
N LEU A 131 -5.62 32.41 64.39
CA LEU A 131 -7.01 32.80 64.69
C LEU A 131 -7.79 33.04 63.40
N LYS A 132 -8.91 32.34 63.24
CA LYS A 132 -9.84 32.52 62.13
C LYS A 132 -11.29 32.61 62.61
N THR A 133 -12.11 33.39 61.91
CA THR A 133 -13.57 33.35 62.08
C THR A 133 -14.18 32.23 61.25
N LEU A 134 -15.40 31.80 61.60
CA LEU A 134 -16.15 30.82 60.81
C LEU A 134 -16.41 31.31 59.38
N LYS A 135 -16.59 32.63 59.21
CA LYS A 135 -16.81 33.27 57.90
C LYS A 135 -15.56 33.23 57.02
N ASP A 136 -14.38 33.44 57.60
CA ASP A 136 -13.11 33.40 56.87
C ASP A 136 -12.82 31.99 56.36
N ILE A 137 -13.02 30.97 57.20
CA ILE A 137 -12.83 29.56 56.82
C ILE A 137 -13.82 29.15 55.71
N GLY A 138 -15.10 29.53 55.86
CA GLY A 138 -16.14 29.23 54.88
C GLY A 138 -15.90 29.91 53.51
N SER A 139 -15.54 31.19 53.52
CA SER A 139 -15.27 31.95 52.29
C SER A 139 -13.98 31.52 51.58
N GLU A 140 -12.92 31.17 52.32
CA GLU A 140 -11.68 30.64 51.74
C GLU A 140 -11.92 29.28 51.04
N GLY A 141 -12.74 28.41 51.64
CA GLY A 141 -13.15 27.14 51.03
C GLY A 141 -13.98 27.36 49.76
N ALA A 142 -14.99 28.23 49.82
CA ALA A 142 -15.84 28.57 48.68
C ALA A 142 -15.03 29.14 47.50
N ASN A 143 -14.14 30.10 47.77
CA ASN A 143 -13.27 30.71 46.75
C ASN A 143 -12.35 29.68 46.08
N LYS A 144 -11.78 28.73 46.85
CA LYS A 144 -10.96 27.64 46.29
C LYS A 144 -11.78 26.73 45.37
N THR A 145 -13.00 26.38 45.79
CA THR A 145 -13.91 25.55 44.97
C THR A 145 -14.35 26.27 43.71
N GLU A 146 -14.69 27.56 43.79
CA GLU A 146 -15.12 28.37 42.64
C GLU A 146 -13.98 28.50 41.62
N LYS A 147 -12.75 28.77 42.07
CA LYS A 147 -11.58 28.83 41.18
C LYS A 147 -11.32 27.50 40.48
N LEU A 148 -11.48 26.38 41.18
CA LEU A 148 -11.36 25.05 40.59
C LEU A 148 -12.46 24.80 39.54
N LEU A 149 -13.72 25.12 39.87
CA LEU A 149 -14.85 24.99 38.95
C LEU A 149 -14.66 25.85 37.69
N SER A 150 -14.21 27.11 37.85
CA SER A 150 -13.92 27.98 36.71
C SER A 150 -12.82 27.42 35.82
N ASN A 151 -11.72 26.92 36.41
CA ASN A 151 -10.63 26.31 35.63
C ASN A 151 -11.08 25.05 34.89
N LEU A 152 -11.90 24.21 35.55
CA LEU A 152 -12.46 23.01 34.92
C LEU A 152 -13.42 23.38 33.79
N ALA A 153 -14.28 24.38 33.99
CA ALA A 153 -15.19 24.88 32.94
C ALA A 153 -14.43 25.43 31.73
N CYS A 154 -13.32 26.15 31.93
CA CYS A 154 -12.44 26.58 30.84
C CYS A 154 -11.87 25.39 30.06
N LYS A 155 -11.36 24.37 30.75
CA LYS A 155 -10.83 23.16 30.11
C LYS A 155 -11.89 22.39 29.33
N VAL A 156 -13.12 22.33 29.82
CA VAL A 156 -14.24 21.71 29.09
C VAL A 156 -14.51 22.46 27.79
N LYS A 157 -14.61 23.80 27.84
CA LYS A 157 -14.80 24.62 26.64
C LYS A 157 -13.68 24.48 25.62
N GLU A 158 -12.42 24.44 26.06
CA GLU A 158 -11.27 24.20 25.17
C GLU A 158 -11.39 22.85 24.44
N LYS A 159 -11.84 21.80 25.15
CA LYS A 159 -12.05 20.47 24.58
C LYS A 159 -13.25 20.41 23.64
N GLU A 160 -14.33 21.12 23.94
CA GLU A 160 -15.49 21.27 23.05
C GLU A 160 -15.08 21.91 21.72
N ILE A 161 -14.35 23.03 21.76
CA ILE A 161 -13.85 23.70 20.54
C ILE A 161 -12.93 22.78 19.75
N TYR A 162 -12.04 22.03 20.42
CA TYR A 162 -11.16 21.07 19.74
C TYR A 162 -11.95 19.94 19.07
N LEU A 163 -13.01 19.43 19.71
CA LEU A 163 -13.88 18.40 19.12
C LEU A 163 -14.60 18.92 17.87
N GLU A 164 -15.14 20.14 17.91
CA GLU A 164 -15.79 20.78 16.75
C GLU A 164 -14.82 20.93 15.56
N GLN A 165 -13.57 21.32 15.83
CA GLN A 165 -12.53 21.39 14.80
C GLN A 165 -12.24 20.02 14.19
N LEU A 166 -12.12 18.98 15.03
CA LEU A 166 -11.86 17.62 14.58
C LEU A 166 -13.00 17.07 13.73
N GLU A 167 -14.24 17.34 14.13
CA GLU A 167 -15.45 16.97 13.39
C GLU A 167 -15.50 17.69 12.03
N SER A 168 -15.16 18.98 11.99
CA SER A 168 -15.06 19.74 10.73
C SER A 168 -14.02 19.16 9.77
N GLU A 169 -12.82 18.85 10.27
CA GLU A 169 -11.76 18.23 9.46
C GLU A 169 -12.14 16.82 8.99
N TYR A 170 -12.77 16.02 9.85
CA TYR A 170 -13.30 14.72 9.48
C TYR A 170 -14.33 14.82 8.35
N ASN A 171 -15.29 15.74 8.48
CA ASN A 171 -16.34 15.97 7.48
C ASN A 171 -15.76 16.43 6.13
N LYS A 172 -14.76 17.34 6.13
CA LYS A 172 -14.04 17.75 4.91
C LYS A 172 -13.33 16.56 4.26
N ARG A 173 -12.62 15.76 5.04
CA ARG A 173 -11.86 14.61 4.52
C ARG A 173 -12.78 13.52 3.98
N SER A 174 -13.90 13.26 4.66
CA SER A 174 -14.95 12.33 4.23
C SER A 174 -15.59 12.78 2.90
N ALA A 175 -15.94 14.07 2.77
CA ALA A 175 -16.46 14.62 1.53
C ALA A 175 -15.46 14.51 0.36
N SER A 176 -14.19 14.83 0.60
CA SER A 176 -13.12 14.68 -0.40
C SER A 176 -12.95 13.24 -0.86
N LEU A 177 -12.98 12.27 0.07
CA LEU A 177 -12.91 10.85 -0.24
C LEU A 177 -14.10 10.40 -1.10
N ASN A 178 -15.33 10.82 -0.76
CA ASN A 178 -16.52 10.52 -1.54
C ASN A 178 -16.42 11.04 -2.99
N ILE A 179 -15.91 12.26 -3.18
CA ILE A 179 -15.69 12.83 -4.52
C ILE A 179 -14.69 11.97 -5.32
N MET A 180 -13.58 11.57 -4.70
CA MET A 180 -12.59 10.70 -5.36
C MET A 180 -13.16 9.32 -5.70
N MET A 181 -13.96 8.73 -4.81
CA MET A 181 -14.64 7.46 -5.07
C MET A 181 -15.60 7.55 -6.25
N GLN A 182 -16.43 8.59 -6.30
CA GLN A 182 -17.33 8.82 -7.43
C GLN A 182 -16.58 9.01 -8.75
N LYS A 183 -15.48 9.76 -8.74
CA LYS A 183 -14.64 9.94 -9.94
C LYS A 183 -14.02 8.62 -10.41
N ARG A 184 -13.54 7.78 -9.49
CA ARG A 184 -13.03 6.44 -9.81
C ARG A 184 -14.11 5.55 -10.41
N GLU A 185 -15.31 5.59 -9.85
CA GLU A 185 -16.44 4.79 -10.34
C GLU A 185 -16.90 5.23 -11.73
N GLN A 186 -16.94 6.54 -12.00
CA GLN A 186 -17.18 7.07 -13.35
C GLN A 186 -16.12 6.61 -14.36
N GLN A 187 -14.84 6.62 -13.98
CA GLN A 187 -13.76 6.13 -14.84
C GLN A 187 -13.91 4.64 -15.15
N LEU A 188 -14.23 3.82 -14.14
CA LEU A 188 -14.49 2.39 -14.32
C LEU A 188 -15.69 2.14 -15.25
N GLN A 189 -16.77 2.89 -15.07
CA GLN A 189 -17.95 2.80 -15.94
C GLN A 189 -17.62 3.18 -17.39
N SER A 190 -16.89 4.28 -17.61
CA SER A 190 -16.44 4.69 -18.95
C SER A 190 -15.56 3.63 -19.60
N TYR A 191 -14.61 3.06 -18.85
CA TYR A 191 -13.74 2.00 -19.34
C TYR A 191 -14.53 0.74 -19.73
N ASN A 192 -15.47 0.31 -18.87
CA ASN A 192 -16.32 -0.85 -19.14
C ASN A 192 -17.22 -0.65 -20.37
N GLN A 193 -17.79 0.56 -20.54
CA GLN A 193 -18.56 0.90 -21.74
C GLN A 193 -17.72 0.80 -23.01
N GLU A 194 -16.47 1.25 -22.96
CA GLU A 194 -15.58 1.21 -24.12
C GLU A 194 -15.18 -0.23 -24.48
N ILE A 195 -14.94 -1.09 -23.49
CA ILE A 195 -14.74 -2.53 -23.71
C ILE A 195 -15.94 -3.16 -24.43
N LEU A 196 -17.16 -2.81 -24.01
CA LEU A 196 -18.38 -3.35 -24.63
C LEU A 196 -18.50 -2.90 -26.09
N LYS A 197 -18.23 -1.62 -26.38
CA LYS A 197 -18.22 -1.11 -27.77
C LYS A 197 -17.16 -1.80 -28.62
N MET A 198 -15.94 -1.96 -28.10
CA MET A 198 -14.86 -2.66 -28.82
C MET A 198 -15.23 -4.11 -29.12
N ARG A 199 -15.84 -4.83 -28.16
CA ARG A 199 -16.35 -6.19 -28.38
C ARG A 199 -17.43 -6.23 -29.45
N GLN A 200 -18.39 -5.31 -29.42
CA GLN A 200 -19.47 -5.25 -30.40
C GLN A 200 -18.93 -4.95 -31.80
N LEU A 201 -17.99 -4.01 -31.92
CA LEU A 201 -17.35 -3.68 -33.19
C LEU A 201 -16.53 -4.87 -33.73
N GLY A 202 -15.81 -5.57 -32.85
CA GLY A 202 -15.09 -6.79 -33.21
C GLY A 202 -16.02 -7.86 -33.76
N GLN A 203 -17.15 -8.13 -33.09
CA GLN A 203 -18.16 -9.08 -33.55
C GLN A 203 -18.74 -8.70 -34.91
N GLN A 204 -19.08 -7.42 -35.13
CA GLN A 204 -19.58 -6.95 -36.42
C GLN A 204 -18.55 -7.10 -37.55
N ASN A 205 -17.28 -6.83 -37.26
CA ASN A 205 -16.21 -6.98 -38.25
C ASN A 205 -16.01 -8.45 -38.63
N THR A 206 -15.97 -9.35 -37.63
CA THR A 206 -15.90 -10.80 -37.88
C THR A 206 -17.08 -11.27 -38.72
N GLN A 207 -18.31 -10.83 -38.41
CA GLN A 207 -19.49 -11.18 -39.20
C GLN A 207 -19.36 -10.70 -40.65
N ARG A 208 -18.94 -9.46 -40.91
CA ARG A 208 -18.71 -8.97 -42.28
C ARG A 208 -17.70 -9.81 -43.04
N ILE A 209 -16.58 -10.14 -42.41
CA ILE A 209 -15.52 -10.95 -43.03
C ILE A 209 -16.06 -12.34 -43.39
N VAL A 210 -16.82 -12.96 -42.49
CA VAL A 210 -17.45 -14.27 -42.75
C VAL A 210 -18.45 -14.18 -43.90
N GLU A 211 -19.29 -13.14 -43.95
CA GLU A 211 -20.26 -12.91 -45.03
C GLU A 211 -19.58 -12.73 -46.39
N GLN A 212 -18.52 -11.90 -46.44
CA GLN A 212 -17.75 -11.66 -47.65
C GLN A 212 -17.05 -12.93 -48.14
N ASN A 213 -16.43 -13.68 -47.24
CA ASN A 213 -15.79 -14.95 -47.57
C ASN A 213 -16.82 -15.98 -48.08
N ARG A 214 -18.02 -16.02 -47.50
CA ARG A 214 -19.11 -16.88 -47.98
C ARG A 214 -19.53 -16.51 -49.41
N LYS A 215 -19.64 -15.21 -49.72
CA LYS A 215 -19.98 -14.74 -51.07
C LYS A 215 -18.91 -15.13 -52.09
N LEU A 216 -17.63 -14.92 -51.77
CA LEU A 216 -16.52 -15.31 -52.63
C LEU A 216 -16.51 -16.83 -52.93
N ARG A 217 -16.88 -17.66 -51.94
CA ARG A 217 -17.02 -19.11 -52.15
C ARG A 217 -18.12 -19.44 -53.15
N TYR A 218 -19.29 -18.78 -53.07
CA TYR A 218 -20.35 -18.98 -54.05
C TYR A 218 -19.92 -18.52 -55.45
N ASP A 219 -19.29 -17.35 -55.59
CA ASP A 219 -18.83 -16.84 -56.88
C ASP A 219 -17.81 -17.78 -57.55
N MET A 220 -16.90 -18.38 -56.76
CA MET A 220 -15.95 -19.38 -57.27
C MET A 220 -16.64 -20.69 -57.69
N GLN A 221 -17.65 -21.13 -56.94
CA GLN A 221 -18.41 -22.33 -57.27
C GLN A 221 -19.19 -22.14 -58.59
N ASP A 222 -19.88 -21.00 -58.73
CA ASP A 222 -20.60 -20.65 -59.96
C ASP A 222 -19.67 -20.61 -61.18
N MET A 223 -18.46 -20.06 -61.02
CA MET A 223 -17.46 -20.03 -62.08
C MET A 223 -16.96 -21.43 -62.45
N ALA A 224 -16.79 -22.32 -61.47
CA ALA A 224 -16.41 -23.71 -61.71
C ALA A 224 -17.50 -24.46 -62.49
N ASP A 225 -18.76 -24.32 -62.09
CA ASP A 225 -19.90 -24.98 -62.73
C ASP A 225 -20.12 -24.47 -64.17
N ALA A 226 -19.93 -23.16 -64.41
CA ALA A 226 -20.00 -22.57 -65.75
C ALA A 226 -18.90 -23.10 -66.70
N LEU A 227 -17.70 -23.32 -66.18
CA LEU A 227 -16.60 -23.93 -66.96
C LEU A 227 -16.86 -25.40 -67.26
N ASP A 228 -17.42 -26.15 -66.32
CA ASP A 228 -17.78 -27.56 -66.53
C ASP A 228 -18.88 -27.70 -67.61
N ALA A 229 -19.89 -26.83 -67.57
CA ALA A 229 -20.93 -26.76 -68.60
C ALA A 229 -20.35 -26.42 -69.99
N ARG A 230 -19.41 -25.48 -70.06
CA ARG A 230 -18.73 -25.11 -71.31
C ARG A 230 -17.86 -26.24 -71.86
N ASN A 231 -17.18 -27.01 -71.00
CA ASN A 231 -16.43 -28.19 -71.42
C ASN A 231 -17.34 -29.25 -72.05
N LYS A 232 -18.49 -29.54 -71.44
CA LYS A 232 -19.50 -30.46 -72.00
C LYS A 232 -20.03 -29.99 -73.37
N GLN A 233 -20.19 -28.68 -73.56
CA GLN A 233 -20.63 -28.10 -74.83
C GLN A 233 -19.57 -28.21 -75.94
N ILE A 234 -18.29 -28.07 -75.59
CA ILE A 234 -17.15 -28.25 -76.50
C ILE A 234 -16.96 -29.73 -76.86
N GLU A 235 -17.30 -30.66 -75.98
CA GLU A 235 -17.33 -32.09 -76.31
C GLU A 235 -18.39 -32.43 -77.38
N GLN A 236 -19.42 -31.60 -77.57
CA GLN A 236 -20.55 -31.83 -78.47
C GLN A 236 -20.46 -31.12 -79.84
N SER A 237 -19.48 -30.23 -80.08
CA SER A 237 -19.35 -29.46 -81.33
C SER A 237 -18.31 -30.05 -82.29
N GLU A 238 -18.76 -30.73 -83.36
CA GLU A 238 -17.93 -31.24 -84.45
C GLU A 238 -17.84 -30.24 -85.62
N HIS A 239 -16.96 -29.23 -85.54
CA HIS A 239 -16.34 -28.64 -86.74
C HIS A 239 -14.97 -28.05 -86.43
N ASP A 240 -14.01 -28.33 -87.33
CA ASP A 240 -12.57 -28.09 -87.23
C ASP A 240 -11.84 -28.82 -86.10
N LYS A 241 -11.64 -30.14 -86.30
CA LYS A 241 -10.88 -31.06 -85.43
C LYS A 241 -9.55 -30.47 -84.89
N LYS A 242 -8.81 -29.68 -85.68
CA LYS A 242 -7.54 -29.07 -85.25
C LYS A 242 -7.70 -27.88 -84.30
N LYS A 243 -8.74 -27.05 -84.50
CA LYS A 243 -9.04 -25.88 -83.67
C LYS A 243 -9.73 -26.34 -82.37
N LEU A 244 -10.57 -27.37 -82.47
CA LEU A 244 -11.22 -28.06 -81.35
C LEU A 244 -10.21 -28.74 -80.42
N GLU A 245 -9.25 -29.50 -80.96
CA GLU A 245 -8.15 -30.10 -80.19
C GLU A 245 -7.34 -29.03 -79.43
N GLN A 246 -7.04 -27.90 -80.08
CA GLN A 246 -6.28 -26.82 -79.47
C GLN A 246 -7.06 -26.06 -78.37
N GLU A 247 -8.37 -25.88 -78.54
CA GLU A 247 -9.28 -25.36 -77.50
C GLU A 247 -9.47 -26.36 -76.34
N LYS A 248 -9.65 -27.65 -76.62
CA LYS A 248 -9.70 -28.71 -75.61
C LYS A 248 -8.43 -28.75 -74.77
N LEU A 249 -7.25 -28.61 -75.40
CA LEU A 249 -5.97 -28.54 -74.70
C LEU A 249 -5.86 -27.28 -73.83
N LYS A 250 -6.28 -26.11 -74.34
CA LYS A 250 -6.27 -24.84 -73.59
C LYS A 250 -7.24 -24.86 -72.40
N ASN A 251 -8.43 -25.43 -72.56
CA ASN A 251 -9.40 -25.56 -71.47
C ASN A 251 -8.97 -26.62 -70.46
N ALA A 252 -8.39 -27.74 -70.88
CA ALA A 252 -7.78 -28.70 -69.96
C ALA A 252 -6.67 -28.06 -69.12
N MET A 253 -5.81 -27.23 -69.73
CA MET A 253 -4.80 -26.46 -68.98
C MET A 253 -5.44 -25.49 -67.98
N ARG A 254 -6.49 -24.75 -68.38
CA ARG A 254 -7.23 -23.83 -67.49
C ARG A 254 -7.89 -24.56 -66.32
N THR A 255 -8.58 -25.68 -66.57
CA THR A 255 -9.19 -26.51 -65.53
C THR A 255 -8.13 -27.04 -64.56
N ASN A 256 -6.96 -27.46 -65.05
CA ASN A 256 -5.85 -27.89 -64.20
C ASN A 256 -5.29 -26.73 -63.35
N HIS A 257 -5.15 -25.53 -63.92
CA HIS A 257 -4.72 -24.34 -63.20
C HIS A 257 -5.73 -23.93 -62.12
N LEU A 258 -7.03 -23.98 -62.40
CA LEU A 258 -8.08 -23.73 -61.41
C LEU A 258 -8.08 -24.78 -60.29
N ARG A 259 -7.90 -26.06 -60.62
CA ARG A 259 -7.81 -27.13 -59.63
C ARG A 259 -6.59 -26.95 -58.73
N LEU A 260 -5.44 -26.57 -59.30
CA LEU A 260 -4.24 -26.24 -58.53
C LEU A 260 -4.46 -25.01 -57.64
N ALA A 261 -5.15 -23.97 -58.13
CA ALA A 261 -5.50 -22.81 -57.35
C ALA A 261 -6.47 -23.13 -56.20
N ALA A 262 -7.48 -23.97 -56.43
CA ALA A 262 -8.42 -24.43 -55.39
C ALA A 262 -7.71 -25.27 -54.31
N LEU A 263 -6.80 -26.16 -54.71
CA LEU A 263 -5.95 -26.91 -53.79
C LEU A 263 -5.03 -26.01 -52.96
N GLU A 264 -4.47 -24.98 -53.58
CA GLU A 264 -3.62 -24.00 -52.87
C GLU A 264 -4.45 -23.15 -51.91
N GLN A 265 -5.69 -22.81 -52.27
CA GLN A 265 -6.62 -22.09 -51.41
C GLN A 265 -7.10 -22.96 -50.24
N GLU A 266 -7.36 -24.25 -50.45
CA GLU A 266 -7.67 -25.19 -49.37
C GLU A 266 -6.50 -25.31 -48.37
N LYS A 267 -5.26 -25.39 -48.87
CA LYS A 267 -4.06 -25.34 -48.01
C LYS A 267 -3.94 -24.01 -47.27
N ALA A 268 -4.23 -22.90 -47.92
CA ALA A 268 -4.20 -21.58 -47.28
C ALA A 268 -5.25 -21.48 -46.16
N ASP A 269 -6.48 -21.95 -46.40
CA ASP A 269 -7.56 -22.02 -45.42
C ASP A 269 -7.17 -22.92 -44.23
N GLU A 270 -6.58 -24.08 -44.49
CA GLU A 270 -6.11 -24.99 -43.43
C GLU A 270 -5.00 -24.36 -42.58
N ASN A 271 -4.08 -23.61 -43.21
CA ASN A 271 -3.04 -22.86 -42.52
C ASN A 271 -3.62 -21.73 -41.66
N VAL A 272 -4.62 -21.00 -42.17
CA VAL A 272 -5.34 -19.97 -41.40
C VAL A 272 -6.08 -20.59 -40.22
N GLN A 273 -6.75 -21.72 -40.41
CA GLN A 273 -7.43 -22.43 -39.33
C GLN A 273 -6.45 -22.85 -38.23
N LYS A 274 -5.28 -23.41 -38.59
CA LYS A 274 -4.22 -23.76 -37.64
C LYS A 274 -3.73 -22.53 -36.86
N LEU A 275 -3.64 -21.37 -37.51
CA LEU A 275 -3.25 -20.10 -36.88
C LEU A 275 -4.31 -19.64 -35.87
N VAL A 276 -5.59 -19.69 -36.24
CA VAL A 276 -6.73 -19.33 -35.37
C VAL A 276 -6.82 -20.28 -34.17
N ASP A 277 -6.65 -21.58 -34.38
CA ASP A 277 -6.63 -22.59 -33.32
C ASP A 277 -5.46 -22.36 -32.35
N LYS A 278 -4.30 -21.96 -32.87
CA LYS A 278 -3.15 -21.61 -32.04
C LYS A 278 -3.46 -20.36 -31.19
N GLN A 279 -3.99 -19.31 -31.80
CA GLN A 279 -4.31 -18.07 -31.09
C GLN A 279 -5.42 -18.24 -30.06
N THR A 280 -6.42 -19.08 -30.33
CA THR A 280 -7.48 -19.42 -29.36
C THR A 280 -6.93 -20.21 -28.16
N ARG A 281 -5.98 -21.12 -28.37
CA ARG A 281 -5.29 -21.81 -27.25
C ARG A 281 -4.44 -20.84 -26.43
N GLU A 282 -3.68 -19.97 -27.08
CA GLU A 282 -2.84 -18.97 -26.40
C GLU A 282 -3.68 -17.98 -25.59
N THR A 283 -4.77 -17.45 -26.17
CA THR A 283 -5.68 -16.54 -25.46
C THR A 283 -6.38 -17.21 -24.28
N LYS A 284 -6.77 -18.49 -24.41
CA LYS A 284 -7.33 -19.25 -23.29
C LYS A 284 -6.31 -19.44 -22.17
N ALA A 285 -5.06 -19.80 -22.48
CA ALA A 285 -4.01 -19.97 -21.49
C ALA A 285 -3.72 -18.65 -20.72
N ILE A 286 -3.66 -17.52 -21.44
CA ILE A 286 -3.49 -16.20 -20.83
C ILE A 286 -4.68 -15.86 -19.90
N LEU A 287 -5.91 -16.19 -20.31
CA LEU A 287 -7.10 -15.95 -19.51
C LEU A 287 -7.11 -16.79 -18.23
N ASP A 288 -6.74 -18.08 -18.34
CA ASP A 288 -6.65 -18.99 -17.19
C ASP A 288 -5.56 -18.51 -16.20
N ASP A 289 -4.41 -18.06 -16.71
CA ASP A 289 -3.36 -17.45 -15.90
C ASP A 289 -3.81 -16.16 -15.22
N PHE A 290 -4.53 -15.30 -15.94
CA PHE A 290 -5.10 -14.06 -15.40
C PHE A 290 -6.10 -14.33 -14.27
N LEU A 291 -7.02 -15.29 -14.46
CA LEU A 291 -7.98 -15.69 -13.43
C LEU A 291 -7.29 -16.24 -12.18
N ARG A 292 -6.25 -17.06 -12.36
CA ARG A 292 -5.45 -17.59 -11.25
C ARG A 292 -4.77 -16.48 -10.46
N LEU A 293 -4.10 -15.55 -11.16
CA LEU A 293 -3.43 -14.41 -10.54
C LEU A 293 -4.41 -13.48 -9.82
N ASN A 294 -5.56 -13.20 -10.42
CA ASN A 294 -6.59 -12.38 -9.80
C ASN A 294 -7.12 -13.02 -8.50
N THR A 295 -7.34 -14.33 -8.51
CA THR A 295 -7.74 -15.08 -7.30
C THR A 295 -6.67 -15.00 -6.20
N GLN A 296 -5.38 -15.07 -6.55
CA GLN A 296 -4.28 -14.90 -5.59
C GLN A 296 -4.22 -13.47 -5.03
N LEU A 297 -4.45 -12.47 -5.88
CA LEU A 297 -4.49 -11.06 -5.47
C LEU A 297 -5.65 -10.80 -4.50
N GLU A 298 -6.85 -11.32 -4.79
CA GLU A 298 -8.01 -11.22 -3.92
C GLU A 298 -7.75 -11.86 -2.55
N LYS A 299 -7.10 -13.03 -2.51
CA LYS A 299 -6.69 -13.68 -1.25
C LYS A 299 -5.71 -12.81 -0.46
N LYS A 300 -4.71 -12.21 -1.12
CA LYS A 300 -3.76 -11.28 -0.49
C LYS A 300 -4.49 -10.07 0.12
N GLN A 301 -5.33 -9.42 -0.67
CA GLN A 301 -6.10 -8.25 -0.23
C GLN A 301 -7.01 -8.58 0.95
N LYS A 302 -7.63 -9.77 0.95
CA LYS A 302 -8.43 -10.25 2.08
C LYS A 302 -7.61 -10.38 3.36
N LEU A 303 -6.41 -10.98 3.28
CA LEU A 303 -5.50 -11.08 4.43
C LEU A 303 -5.07 -9.70 4.94
N GLU A 304 -4.74 -8.76 4.04
CA GLU A 304 -4.41 -7.38 4.43
C GLU A 304 -5.57 -6.68 5.15
N LEU A 305 -6.81 -6.87 4.70
CA LEU A 305 -8.00 -6.35 5.38
C LEU A 305 -8.22 -6.99 6.75
N GLU A 306 -8.03 -8.32 6.88
CA GLU A 306 -8.12 -9.04 8.16
C GLU A 306 -7.08 -8.52 9.16
N ILE A 307 -5.82 -8.32 8.73
CA ILE A 307 -4.74 -7.74 9.56
C ILE A 307 -5.14 -6.34 10.04
N ASN A 308 -5.61 -5.47 9.15
CA ASN A 308 -6.04 -4.12 9.52
C ASN A 308 -7.24 -4.12 10.48
N HIS A 309 -8.20 -5.02 10.26
CA HIS A 309 -9.35 -5.16 11.14
C HIS A 309 -8.96 -5.62 12.55
N LEU A 310 -8.13 -6.67 12.66
CA LEU A 310 -7.62 -7.18 13.92
C LEU A 310 -6.75 -6.13 14.64
N SER A 311 -5.88 -5.42 13.91
CA SER A 311 -5.07 -4.32 14.45
C SER A 311 -5.93 -3.18 15.00
N GLY A 312 -6.98 -2.76 14.28
CA GLY A 312 -7.92 -1.75 14.75
C GLY A 312 -8.70 -2.19 16.00
N LYS A 313 -9.15 -3.45 16.03
CA LYS A 313 -9.84 -4.03 17.19
C LYS A 313 -8.94 -4.08 18.43
N LEU A 314 -7.67 -4.48 18.26
CA LEU A 314 -6.67 -4.47 19.31
C LEU A 314 -6.47 -3.06 19.87
N HIS A 315 -6.31 -2.06 19.01
CA HIS A 315 -6.09 -0.67 19.42
C HIS A 315 -7.26 -0.11 20.24
N VAL A 316 -8.50 -0.40 19.86
CA VAL A 316 -9.69 0.01 20.63
C VAL A 316 -9.74 -0.64 22.01
N MET A 317 -9.32 -1.90 22.12
CA MET A 317 -9.27 -2.61 23.41
C MET A 317 -8.15 -2.09 24.31
N GLU A 318 -6.98 -1.73 23.75
CA GLU A 318 -5.86 -1.14 24.51
C GLU A 318 -6.16 0.28 25.03
N LEU A 319 -7.03 1.04 24.35
CA LEU A 319 -7.45 2.39 24.76
C LEU A 319 -8.51 2.43 25.88
N LYS A 320 -8.97 1.29 26.40
CA LYS A 320 -9.90 1.20 27.53
C LYS A 320 -9.18 0.81 28.83
N PRO A 321 -8.56 1.75 29.56
CA PRO A 321 -7.76 1.44 30.77
C PRO A 321 -8.60 1.14 32.02
N GLY A 322 -9.91 0.88 31.91
CA GLY A 322 -10.83 0.73 33.05
C GLY A 322 -11.21 -0.71 33.42
N ASP A 323 -11.01 -1.68 32.51
CA ASP A 323 -11.38 -3.08 32.71
C ASP A 323 -10.12 -3.95 32.86
N GLU A 324 -9.47 -3.88 34.03
CA GLU A 324 -8.38 -4.80 34.41
C GLU A 324 -8.89 -6.21 34.81
N ASP A 325 -9.98 -6.67 34.21
CA ASP A 325 -10.48 -8.02 34.43
C ASP A 325 -9.57 -9.03 33.69
N PRO A 326 -9.08 -10.11 34.35
CA PRO A 326 -8.28 -11.16 33.71
C PRO A 326 -8.89 -11.70 32.40
N GLU A 327 -10.20 -11.74 32.28
CA GLU A 327 -10.89 -12.20 31.06
C GLU A 327 -10.68 -11.25 29.85
N SER A 328 -10.50 -9.95 30.10
CA SER A 328 -10.20 -8.95 29.07
C SER A 328 -8.74 -9.02 28.60
N ARG A 329 -7.81 -9.34 29.50
CA ARG A 329 -6.40 -9.57 29.14
C ARG A 329 -6.24 -10.82 28.26
N GLU A 330 -6.92 -11.91 28.61
CA GLU A 330 -6.88 -13.14 27.79
C GLU A 330 -7.44 -12.91 26.37
N LYS A 331 -8.48 -12.08 26.21
CA LYS A 331 -9.01 -11.70 24.89
C LYS A 331 -8.04 -10.86 24.08
N ILE A 332 -7.30 -9.95 24.73
CA ILE A 332 -6.25 -9.14 24.07
C ILE A 332 -5.11 -10.05 23.61
N ASP A 333 -4.65 -10.98 24.44
CA ASP A 333 -3.56 -11.89 24.11
C ASP A 333 -3.92 -12.82 22.94
N LYS A 334 -5.14 -13.39 22.94
CA LYS A 334 -5.65 -14.17 21.80
C LYS A 334 -5.70 -13.36 20.51
N LEU A 335 -6.13 -12.10 20.56
CA LEU A 335 -6.16 -11.23 19.39
C LEU A 335 -4.74 -10.89 18.88
N LYS A 336 -3.76 -10.77 19.78
CA LYS A 336 -2.35 -10.58 19.40
C LYS A 336 -1.78 -11.81 18.70
N GLU A 337 -2.09 -13.01 19.20
CA GLU A 337 -1.69 -14.26 18.56
C GLU A 337 -2.30 -14.38 17.15
N GLU A 338 -3.62 -14.20 17.01
CA GLU A 338 -4.32 -14.27 15.72
C GLU A 338 -3.79 -13.23 14.72
N LEU A 339 -3.55 -11.99 15.18
CA LEU A 339 -2.96 -10.94 14.37
C LEU A 339 -1.55 -11.33 13.89
N ASN A 340 -0.74 -11.90 14.77
CA ASN A 340 0.63 -12.28 14.44
C ASN A 340 0.67 -13.46 13.45
N GLU A 341 -0.21 -14.46 13.61
CA GLU A 341 -0.38 -15.56 12.66
C GLU A 341 -0.69 -15.04 11.25
N LYS A 342 -1.64 -14.10 11.12
CA LYS A 342 -2.03 -13.52 9.84
C LYS A 342 -0.92 -12.69 9.19
N ILE A 343 -0.17 -11.94 10.00
CA ILE A 343 1.01 -11.19 9.55
C ILE A 343 2.07 -12.16 9.02
N ASP A 344 2.31 -13.27 9.71
CA ASP A 344 3.32 -14.25 9.29
C ASP A 344 2.89 -15.04 8.03
N GLU A 345 1.60 -15.33 7.86
CA GLU A 345 1.04 -15.87 6.61
C GLU A 345 1.29 -14.93 5.42
N LEU A 346 1.01 -13.63 5.58
CA LEU A 346 1.25 -12.64 4.54
C LEU A 346 2.74 -12.52 4.20
N LYS A 347 3.61 -12.43 5.22
CA LYS A 347 5.07 -12.39 5.04
C LYS A 347 5.60 -13.62 4.32
N TYR A 348 5.10 -14.81 4.65
CA TYR A 348 5.50 -16.05 3.97
C TYR A 348 5.20 -15.98 2.46
N ALA A 349 3.98 -15.53 2.10
CA ALA A 349 3.59 -15.38 0.70
C ALA A 349 4.44 -14.31 -0.04
N GLU A 350 4.74 -13.20 0.62
CA GLU A 350 5.58 -12.14 0.03
C GLU A 350 7.03 -12.59 -0.16
N ASN A 351 7.61 -13.28 0.82
CA ASN A 351 8.95 -13.85 0.72
C ASN A 351 9.04 -14.89 -0.41
N TYR A 352 8.04 -15.77 -0.52
CA TYR A 352 7.97 -16.75 -1.61
C TYR A 352 7.96 -16.08 -2.99
N ASN A 353 7.20 -14.99 -3.15
CA ASN A 353 7.17 -14.23 -4.40
C ASN A 353 8.51 -13.52 -4.69
N GLN A 354 9.17 -12.95 -3.68
CA GLN A 354 10.50 -12.35 -3.84
C GLN A 354 11.56 -13.38 -4.25
N ASP A 355 11.49 -14.59 -3.71
CA ASP A 355 12.35 -15.70 -4.10
C ASP A 355 12.15 -16.09 -5.56
N LEU A 356 10.90 -16.17 -6.03
CA LEU A 356 10.58 -16.46 -7.42
C LEU A 356 11.12 -15.39 -8.37
N ILE A 357 10.91 -14.11 -8.07
CA ILE A 357 11.45 -12.99 -8.85
C ILE A 357 12.98 -13.06 -8.90
N SER A 358 13.62 -13.37 -7.77
CA SER A 358 15.07 -13.50 -7.70
C SER A 358 15.59 -14.67 -8.55
N ARG A 359 14.88 -15.80 -8.58
CA ARG A 359 15.23 -16.94 -9.45
C ARG A 359 14.99 -16.66 -10.92
N GLU A 360 13.88 -16.01 -11.27
CA GLU A 360 13.59 -15.62 -12.65
C GLU A 360 14.67 -14.68 -13.19
N ARG A 361 15.08 -13.68 -12.40
CA ARG A 361 16.19 -12.78 -12.76
C ARG A 361 17.48 -13.55 -13.02
N LYS A 362 17.88 -14.45 -12.11
CA LYS A 362 19.07 -15.30 -12.28
C LYS A 362 18.97 -16.15 -13.55
N SER A 363 17.83 -16.82 -13.77
CA SER A 363 17.62 -17.64 -14.96
C SER A 363 17.65 -16.81 -16.26
N SER A 364 17.09 -15.60 -16.23
CA SER A 364 17.14 -14.67 -17.36
C SER A 364 18.57 -14.20 -17.65
N ASP A 365 19.36 -13.92 -16.62
CA ASP A 365 20.77 -13.55 -16.75
C ASP A 365 21.59 -14.71 -17.34
N GLU A 366 21.41 -15.93 -16.84
CA GLU A 366 22.04 -17.15 -17.37
C GLU A 366 21.67 -17.39 -18.85
N LEU A 367 20.40 -17.19 -19.23
CA LEU A 367 19.95 -17.31 -20.61
C LEU A 367 20.58 -16.24 -21.51
N ARG A 368 20.73 -15.01 -21.01
CA ARG A 368 21.39 -13.92 -21.74
C ARG A 368 22.87 -14.24 -21.97
N GLU A 369 23.58 -14.66 -20.92
CA GLU A 369 24.99 -15.05 -21.00
C GLU A 369 25.20 -16.24 -21.95
N ALA A 370 24.37 -17.27 -21.86
CA ALA A 370 24.43 -18.42 -22.76
C ALA A 370 24.20 -18.00 -24.23
N ARG A 371 23.28 -17.05 -24.48
CA ARG A 371 23.03 -16.51 -25.82
C ARG A 371 24.25 -15.77 -26.36
N GLU A 372 24.86 -14.93 -25.53
CA GLU A 372 26.06 -14.17 -25.89
C GLU A 372 27.24 -15.09 -26.21
N VAL A 373 27.48 -16.10 -25.37
CA VAL A 373 28.52 -17.12 -25.61
C VAL A 373 28.28 -17.85 -26.93
N LEU A 374 27.03 -18.23 -27.24
CA LEU A 374 26.71 -18.87 -28.53
C LEU A 374 26.95 -17.95 -29.72
N ILE A 375 26.55 -16.68 -29.63
CA ILE A 375 26.78 -15.69 -30.69
C ILE A 375 28.28 -15.51 -30.94
N ASN A 376 29.06 -15.25 -29.88
CA ASN A 376 30.50 -15.05 -29.97
C ASN A 376 31.20 -16.30 -30.54
N SER A 377 30.79 -17.49 -30.09
CA SER A 377 31.34 -18.76 -30.57
C SER A 377 31.07 -18.97 -32.07
N LEU A 378 29.84 -18.72 -32.52
CA LEU A 378 29.47 -18.86 -33.93
C LEU A 378 30.16 -17.84 -34.83
N GLN A 379 30.40 -16.62 -34.35
CA GLN A 379 31.16 -15.60 -35.08
C GLN A 379 32.63 -15.98 -35.26
N SER A 380 33.22 -16.71 -34.31
CA SER A 380 34.61 -17.16 -34.37
C SER A 380 34.85 -18.32 -35.36
N LEU A 381 33.78 -18.98 -35.83
CA LEU A 381 33.90 -20.12 -36.75
C LEU A 381 34.22 -19.65 -38.19
N PRO A 382 35.00 -20.43 -38.96
CA PRO A 382 35.30 -20.11 -40.36
C PRO A 382 34.03 -19.98 -41.20
N ARG A 383 33.95 -18.92 -42.02
CA ARG A 383 32.82 -18.58 -42.90
C ARG A 383 32.32 -19.73 -43.77
N THR A 384 33.21 -20.66 -44.15
CA THR A 384 32.86 -21.87 -44.92
C THR A 384 31.96 -22.86 -44.18
N THR A 385 31.82 -22.75 -42.86
CA THR A 385 30.95 -23.61 -42.04
C THR A 385 29.60 -22.95 -41.74
N SER A 386 29.49 -21.61 -41.82
CA SER A 386 28.27 -20.86 -41.47
C SER A 386 27.33 -20.57 -42.64
N CYS A 387 27.84 -20.58 -43.89
CA CYS A 387 27.03 -20.24 -45.07
C CYS A 387 25.97 -21.29 -45.47
N GLN A 388 25.90 -22.44 -44.80
CA GLN A 388 24.96 -23.53 -45.12
C GLN A 388 24.12 -24.00 -43.92
N SER A 389 24.23 -23.35 -42.77
CA SER A 389 23.48 -23.72 -41.57
C SER A 389 22.19 -22.92 -41.41
N GLN A 390 21.09 -23.62 -41.16
CA GLN A 390 19.76 -23.05 -40.86
C GLN A 390 19.78 -22.01 -39.72
N ILE A 391 20.68 -22.18 -38.75
CA ILE A 391 20.93 -21.24 -37.66
C ILE A 391 22.32 -20.61 -37.84
N GLY A 392 22.42 -19.31 -37.60
CA GLY A 392 23.69 -18.59 -37.61
C GLY A 392 23.61 -17.25 -36.88
N VAL A 393 24.64 -16.43 -37.03
CA VAL A 393 24.65 -15.07 -36.49
C VAL A 393 24.36 -14.09 -37.62
N LYS A 394 23.38 -13.21 -37.39
CA LYS A 394 23.05 -12.10 -38.27
C LYS A 394 23.37 -10.80 -37.54
N LYS A 395 23.95 -9.82 -38.23
CA LYS A 395 23.98 -8.45 -37.73
C LYS A 395 22.64 -7.79 -38.04
N VAL A 396 21.76 -7.75 -37.04
CA VAL A 396 20.47 -7.07 -37.14
C VAL A 396 20.75 -5.57 -37.18
N GLY A 397 20.11 -4.84 -38.11
CA GLY A 397 20.39 -3.41 -38.30
C GLY A 397 21.36 -3.08 -39.45
N GLU A 398 22.07 -4.07 -40.01
CA GLU A 398 23.05 -3.86 -41.09
C GLU A 398 22.39 -4.00 -42.47
N LEU A 399 22.59 -3.01 -43.34
CA LEU A 399 22.15 -3.07 -44.73
C LEU A 399 23.01 -4.03 -45.55
N ASP A 400 22.36 -4.78 -46.44
CA ASP A 400 23.04 -5.63 -47.42
C ASP A 400 23.64 -4.76 -48.55
N PRO A 401 24.98 -4.66 -48.65
CA PRO A 401 25.62 -3.83 -49.68
C PRO A 401 25.32 -4.28 -51.11
N SER A 402 24.96 -5.56 -51.31
CA SER A 402 24.70 -6.12 -52.64
C SER A 402 23.47 -5.50 -53.33
N VAL A 403 22.50 -5.03 -52.54
CA VAL A 403 21.29 -4.33 -53.02
C VAL A 403 21.67 -3.01 -53.69
N PHE A 404 22.54 -2.23 -53.05
CA PHE A 404 23.00 -0.96 -53.59
C PHE A 404 23.96 -1.16 -54.77
N LEU A 405 24.76 -2.24 -54.76
CA LEU A 405 25.69 -2.54 -55.83
C LEU A 405 24.95 -2.90 -57.13
N SER A 406 23.91 -3.71 -57.02
CA SER A 406 23.08 -4.11 -58.18
C SER A 406 22.38 -2.91 -58.80
N LEU A 407 21.87 -2.00 -57.97
CA LEU A 407 21.31 -0.73 -58.43
C LEU A 407 22.35 0.16 -59.12
N CYS A 408 23.54 0.31 -58.53
CA CYS A 408 24.58 1.19 -59.06
C CYS A 408 25.17 0.67 -60.37
N LYS A 409 25.32 -0.65 -60.53
CA LYS A 409 25.74 -1.27 -61.79
C LYS A 409 24.79 -0.99 -62.95
N ARG A 410 23.51 -0.74 -62.67
CA ARG A 410 22.50 -0.39 -63.68
C ARG A 410 22.48 1.11 -64.01
N LYS A 411 22.84 1.99 -63.05
CA LYS A 411 22.74 3.45 -63.19
C LYS A 411 24.06 4.15 -63.54
N PHE A 412 25.20 3.54 -63.23
CA PHE A 412 26.53 4.16 -63.37
C PHE A 412 27.49 3.28 -64.17
N PRO A 413 28.54 3.87 -64.78
CA PRO A 413 29.63 3.10 -65.38
C PRO A 413 30.28 2.16 -64.36
N ALA A 414 30.81 1.03 -64.84
CA ALA A 414 31.39 -0.01 -63.98
C ALA A 414 32.51 0.52 -63.06
N ALA A 415 33.29 1.49 -63.53
CA ALA A 415 34.37 2.13 -62.75
C ALA A 415 33.86 2.90 -61.52
N ASP A 416 32.65 3.46 -61.59
CA ASP A 416 32.09 4.30 -60.53
C ASP A 416 31.03 3.56 -59.68
N ALA A 417 30.48 2.46 -60.20
CA ALA A 417 29.36 1.75 -59.60
C ALA A 417 29.66 1.24 -58.18
N GLU A 418 30.88 0.76 -57.92
CA GLU A 418 31.27 0.24 -56.61
C GLU A 418 31.43 1.36 -55.57
N ALA A 419 32.10 2.46 -55.93
CA ALA A 419 32.25 3.62 -55.06
C ALA A 419 30.90 4.27 -54.74
N LYS A 420 30.01 4.41 -55.74
CA LYS A 420 28.66 4.95 -55.56
C LYS A 420 27.78 4.03 -54.69
N SER A 421 27.90 2.72 -54.87
CA SER A 421 27.20 1.73 -54.04
C SER A 421 27.58 1.86 -52.58
N SER A 422 28.87 1.88 -52.27
CA SER A 422 29.37 2.03 -50.91
C SER A 422 28.90 3.34 -50.28
N SER A 423 28.95 4.46 -51.03
CA SER A 423 28.45 5.76 -50.57
C SER A 423 26.95 5.75 -50.26
N LEU A 424 26.12 5.14 -51.12
CA LEU A 424 24.68 5.04 -50.88
C LEU A 424 24.35 4.12 -49.70
N CYS A 425 25.01 2.97 -49.60
CA CYS A 425 24.81 2.04 -48.49
C CYS A 425 25.15 2.70 -47.16
N SER A 426 26.30 3.39 -47.07
CA SER A 426 26.70 4.12 -45.85
C SER A 426 25.78 5.30 -45.53
N LYS A 427 25.31 6.05 -46.53
CA LYS A 427 24.34 7.13 -46.31
C LYS A 427 23.10 6.58 -45.59
N TRP A 428 22.49 5.54 -46.15
CA TRP A 428 21.26 4.98 -45.59
C TRP A 428 21.48 4.25 -44.27
N GLN A 429 22.64 3.62 -44.08
CA GLN A 429 23.02 3.03 -42.79
C GLN A 429 23.08 4.12 -41.70
N ASN A 430 23.74 5.25 -41.99
CA ASN A 430 23.82 6.38 -41.06
C ASN A 430 22.45 7.00 -40.75
N GLU A 431 21.54 7.04 -41.75
CA GLU A 431 20.19 7.52 -41.52
C GLU A 431 19.41 6.56 -40.60
N ILE A 432 19.50 5.24 -40.82
CA ILE A 432 18.88 4.23 -39.94
C ILE A 432 19.40 4.35 -38.50
N GLU A 433 20.71 4.58 -38.36
CA GLU A 433 21.37 4.74 -37.06
C GLU A 433 21.03 6.07 -36.37
N ASN A 434 20.48 7.06 -37.09
CA ASN A 434 20.12 8.36 -36.55
C ASN A 434 18.88 8.26 -35.63
N PRO A 435 19.01 8.56 -34.32
CA PRO A 435 17.89 8.49 -33.38
C PRO A 435 16.72 9.44 -33.72
N GLU A 436 17.02 10.57 -34.36
CA GLU A 436 16.05 11.58 -34.77
C GLU A 436 15.18 11.12 -35.94
N TRP A 437 15.62 10.10 -36.69
CA TRP A 437 14.80 9.53 -37.76
C TRP A 437 13.94 8.38 -37.24
N GLN A 438 12.65 8.69 -37.07
CA GLN A 438 11.62 7.74 -36.67
C GLN A 438 10.51 7.74 -37.71
N PRO A 439 10.68 7.02 -38.84
CA PRO A 439 9.72 7.03 -39.94
C PRO A 439 8.51 6.13 -39.65
N PHE A 440 7.98 6.19 -38.42
CA PHE A 440 6.84 5.43 -37.96
C PHE A 440 5.72 6.38 -37.53
N LYS A 441 4.48 5.95 -37.75
CA LYS A 441 3.27 6.62 -37.27
C LYS A 441 2.47 5.64 -36.44
N VAL A 442 1.85 6.14 -35.38
CA VAL A 442 0.89 5.37 -34.59
C VAL A 442 -0.38 5.16 -35.42
N ILE A 443 -0.77 3.91 -35.58
CA ILE A 443 -2.02 3.46 -36.17
C ILE A 443 -2.79 2.65 -35.14
N ILE A 444 -4.12 2.67 -35.23
CA ILE A 444 -4.96 1.83 -34.38
C ILE A 444 -5.34 0.60 -35.21
N VAL A 445 -4.84 -0.57 -34.81
CA VAL A 445 -5.22 -1.86 -35.39
C VAL A 445 -5.91 -2.65 -34.29
N ASP A 446 -7.17 -3.03 -34.52
CA ASP A 446 -7.99 -3.78 -33.56
C ASP A 446 -8.07 -3.14 -32.16
N GLY A 447 -8.12 -1.81 -32.09
CA GLY A 447 -8.19 -1.06 -30.83
C GLY A 447 -6.87 -0.95 -30.07
N LYS A 448 -5.78 -1.54 -30.59
CA LYS A 448 -4.43 -1.42 -30.03
C LYS A 448 -3.62 -0.41 -30.83
N ALA A 449 -2.97 0.53 -30.14
CA ALA A 449 -1.96 1.39 -30.73
C ALA A 449 -0.79 0.52 -31.21
N SER A 450 -0.57 0.53 -32.52
CA SER A 450 0.57 -0.09 -33.20
C SER A 450 1.28 0.97 -34.02
N GLU A 451 2.50 0.70 -34.46
CA GLU A 451 3.26 1.64 -35.26
C GLU A 451 3.50 1.05 -36.65
N ALA A 452 3.14 1.79 -37.69
CA ALA A 452 3.42 1.45 -39.07
C ALA A 452 4.32 2.49 -39.72
N LEU A 453 4.98 2.14 -40.82
CA LEU A 453 5.82 3.09 -41.55
C LEU A 453 4.99 4.30 -42.02
N ASN A 454 5.53 5.49 -41.83
CA ASN A 454 4.92 6.72 -42.31
C ASN A 454 5.24 6.91 -43.79
N GLU A 455 4.33 6.55 -44.69
CA GLU A 455 4.54 6.73 -46.13
C GLU A 455 4.75 8.19 -46.57
N GLY A 456 4.38 9.16 -45.73
CA GLY A 456 4.64 10.59 -45.92
C GLY A 456 6.02 11.05 -45.47
N ASP A 457 6.85 10.17 -44.90
CA ASP A 457 8.21 10.51 -44.48
C ASP A 457 9.08 10.87 -45.69
N ARG A 458 9.73 12.04 -45.62
CA ARG A 458 10.51 12.60 -46.73
C ARG A 458 11.67 11.70 -47.15
N LYS A 459 12.33 11.02 -46.21
CA LYS A 459 13.46 10.13 -46.50
C LYS A 459 12.99 8.80 -47.06
N LEU A 460 11.86 8.27 -46.58
CA LEU A 460 11.21 7.11 -47.20
C LEU A 460 10.75 7.40 -48.64
N GLN A 461 10.29 8.63 -48.93
CA GLN A 461 9.99 9.06 -50.30
C GLN A 461 11.24 9.12 -51.18
N GLU A 462 12.35 9.66 -50.67
CA GLU A 462 13.65 9.63 -51.37
C GLU A 462 14.10 8.19 -51.70
N LEU A 463 13.87 7.24 -50.79
CA LEU A 463 14.14 5.81 -51.04
C LEU A 463 13.25 5.22 -52.15
N LYS A 464 11.97 5.60 -52.20
CA LYS A 464 11.05 5.15 -53.27
C LYS A 464 11.51 5.67 -54.63
N GLU A 465 12.01 6.91 -54.70
CA GLU A 465 12.58 7.48 -55.93
C GLU A 465 13.89 6.78 -56.34
N LEU A 466 14.68 6.33 -55.36
CA LEU A 466 15.91 5.58 -55.62
C LEU A 466 15.61 4.21 -56.27
N GLY A 467 14.56 3.54 -55.77
CA GLY A 467 13.98 2.31 -56.35
C GLY A 467 13.36 1.39 -55.30
N GLN A 468 12.56 0.42 -55.75
CA GLN A 468 11.85 -0.52 -54.87
C GLN A 468 12.79 -1.43 -54.05
N GLU A 469 13.93 -1.82 -54.63
CA GLU A 469 14.91 -2.70 -53.97
C GLU A 469 15.58 -2.03 -52.75
N PRO A 470 16.18 -0.82 -52.86
CA PRO A 470 16.67 -0.07 -51.69
C PRO A 470 15.59 0.23 -50.67
N TYR A 471 14.39 0.62 -51.10
CA TYR A 471 13.27 0.89 -50.21
C TYR A 471 12.92 -0.35 -49.39
N ALA A 472 12.76 -1.51 -50.03
CA ALA A 472 12.48 -2.77 -49.35
C ALA A 472 13.60 -3.18 -48.38
N ALA A 473 14.87 -3.00 -48.78
CA ALA A 473 16.01 -3.30 -47.91
C ALA A 473 16.04 -2.41 -46.66
N VAL A 474 15.89 -1.09 -46.81
CA VAL A 474 15.93 -0.15 -45.68
C VAL A 474 14.74 -0.32 -44.75
N THR A 475 13.52 -0.44 -45.30
CA THR A 475 12.32 -0.66 -44.49
C THR A 475 12.36 -1.97 -43.71
N LYS A 476 12.90 -3.04 -44.31
CA LYS A 476 13.12 -4.31 -43.61
C LYS A 476 14.05 -4.14 -42.41
N VAL A 477 15.18 -3.44 -42.57
CA VAL A 477 16.11 -3.18 -41.47
C VAL A 477 15.47 -2.33 -40.37
N LEU A 478 14.71 -1.29 -40.74
CA LEU A 478 13.96 -0.46 -39.78
C LEU A 478 12.96 -1.27 -38.96
N MET A 479 12.24 -2.21 -39.59
CA MET A 479 11.31 -3.10 -38.91
C MET A 479 12.03 -4.09 -37.99
N GLU A 480 13.16 -4.66 -38.42
CA GLU A 480 13.97 -5.57 -37.60
C GLU A 480 14.51 -4.89 -36.33
N LEU A 481 14.96 -3.64 -36.42
CA LEU A 481 15.41 -2.86 -35.26
C LEU A 481 14.26 -2.49 -34.32
N LYS A 482 13.08 -2.22 -34.87
CA LYS A 482 11.87 -1.96 -34.07
C LYS A 482 11.48 -3.20 -33.25
N ASP A 483 11.45 -4.37 -33.87
CA ASP A 483 11.04 -5.63 -33.22
C ASP A 483 12.10 -6.14 -32.22
N ALA A 484 13.32 -5.61 -32.27
CA ALA A 484 14.40 -6.03 -31.39
C ALA A 484 14.27 -5.59 -29.92
N ASN A 485 13.27 -4.77 -29.56
CA ASN A 485 12.98 -4.30 -28.20
C ASN A 485 14.25 -3.86 -27.44
N GLY A 486 14.77 -2.68 -27.79
CA GLY A 486 15.88 -2.10 -27.04
C GLY A 486 16.24 -0.65 -27.36
N GLY A 487 15.50 0.03 -28.25
CA GLY A 487 15.85 1.38 -28.69
C GLY A 487 17.22 1.50 -29.39
N ARG A 488 17.95 0.37 -29.58
CA ARG A 488 19.20 0.32 -30.32
C ARG A 488 18.95 0.65 -31.78
N LYS A 489 19.78 1.54 -32.28
CA LYS A 489 19.81 1.96 -33.69
C LYS A 489 21.06 1.45 -34.40
N ASP A 490 22.10 1.11 -33.63
CA ASP A 490 23.34 0.50 -34.09
C ASP A 490 23.15 -0.98 -34.47
N PRO A 491 23.82 -1.47 -35.54
CA PRO A 491 23.80 -2.89 -35.88
C PRO A 491 24.42 -3.75 -34.79
N PHE A 492 23.73 -4.82 -34.40
CA PHE A 492 24.19 -5.73 -33.35
C PHE A 492 24.07 -7.19 -33.78
N PRO A 493 24.95 -8.08 -33.29
CA PRO A 493 24.88 -9.49 -33.62
C PRO A 493 23.76 -10.18 -32.85
N GLU A 494 23.00 -11.04 -33.53
CA GLU A 494 21.89 -11.79 -32.96
C GLU A 494 21.86 -13.21 -33.54
N LEU A 495 21.38 -14.15 -32.74
CA LEU A 495 21.15 -15.52 -33.19
C LEU A 495 19.93 -15.56 -34.11
N TRP A 496 20.11 -16.05 -35.34
CA TRP A 496 19.11 -15.96 -36.40
C TRP A 496 18.79 -17.32 -37.00
N ASN A 497 17.50 -17.54 -37.25
CA ASN A 497 16.99 -18.67 -38.02
C ASN A 497 16.72 -18.18 -39.45
N TYR A 498 17.59 -18.57 -40.39
CA TYR A 498 17.53 -18.11 -41.78
C TYR A 498 16.35 -18.73 -42.54
N ASP A 499 15.94 -19.96 -42.21
CA ASP A 499 14.81 -20.63 -42.84
C ASP A 499 13.48 -19.95 -42.49
N GLN A 500 13.34 -19.51 -41.23
CA GLN A 500 12.12 -18.86 -40.74
C GLN A 500 12.18 -17.34 -40.80
N GLY A 501 13.31 -16.75 -41.19
CA GLY A 501 13.47 -15.30 -41.30
C GLY A 501 13.26 -14.54 -39.98
N ARG A 502 13.57 -15.15 -38.83
CA ARG A 502 13.37 -14.54 -37.50
C ARG A 502 14.53 -14.81 -36.54
N LYS A 503 14.54 -14.13 -35.40
CA LYS A 503 15.43 -14.46 -34.27
C LYS A 503 15.25 -15.93 -33.87
N ALA A 504 16.37 -16.65 -33.70
CA ALA A 504 16.36 -18.01 -33.21
C ALA A 504 16.18 -18.03 -31.69
N ASN A 505 15.49 -19.04 -31.16
CA ASN A 505 15.39 -19.25 -29.72
C ASN A 505 16.61 -20.03 -29.20
N MET A 506 16.79 -20.05 -27.88
CA MET A 506 17.94 -20.72 -27.25
C MET A 506 17.97 -22.24 -27.47
N VAL A 507 16.80 -22.87 -27.61
CA VAL A 507 16.70 -24.31 -27.89
C VAL A 507 17.20 -24.62 -29.30
N GLU A 508 16.83 -23.80 -30.30
CA GLU A 508 17.34 -23.88 -31.67
C GLU A 508 18.86 -23.68 -31.70
N GLY A 509 19.37 -22.67 -30.99
CA GLY A 509 20.81 -22.39 -30.86
C GLY A 509 21.59 -23.54 -30.24
N ALA A 510 21.12 -24.08 -29.12
CA ALA A 510 21.76 -25.20 -28.43
C ALA A 510 21.77 -26.47 -29.29
N ARG A 511 20.66 -26.80 -29.96
CA ARG A 511 20.59 -27.93 -30.91
C ARG A 511 21.60 -27.75 -32.04
N HIS A 512 21.71 -26.54 -32.58
CA HIS A 512 22.66 -26.24 -33.64
C HIS A 512 24.11 -26.40 -33.16
N ALA A 513 24.44 -25.90 -31.97
CA ALA A 513 25.76 -26.08 -31.37
C ALA A 513 26.11 -27.57 -31.18
N VAL A 514 25.17 -28.39 -30.73
CA VAL A 514 25.34 -29.86 -30.62
C VAL A 514 25.58 -30.50 -31.99
N MET A 515 24.85 -30.08 -33.04
CA MET A 515 25.08 -30.58 -34.40
C MET A 515 26.49 -30.24 -34.89
N LEU A 516 26.94 -28.99 -34.73
CA LEU A 516 28.29 -28.56 -35.09
C LEU A 516 29.36 -29.36 -34.34
N TRP A 517 29.16 -29.56 -33.03
CA TRP A 517 30.04 -30.38 -32.21
C TRP A 517 30.14 -31.83 -32.71
N ASN A 518 29.01 -32.47 -32.99
CA ASN A 518 28.99 -33.85 -33.51
C ASN A 518 29.66 -33.97 -34.88
N ALA A 519 29.45 -33.01 -35.78
CA ALA A 519 30.10 -32.96 -37.08
C ALA A 519 31.62 -32.77 -36.97
N SER A 520 32.09 -32.02 -35.96
CA SER A 520 33.53 -31.85 -35.70
C SER A 520 34.21 -33.16 -35.29
N LYS A 521 33.50 -34.02 -34.52
CA LYS A 521 34.01 -35.34 -34.09
C LYS A 521 34.15 -36.32 -35.26
N THR A 522 33.19 -36.33 -36.18
CA THR A 522 33.23 -37.22 -37.36
C THR A 522 34.34 -36.83 -38.35
N LYS A 523 34.67 -35.54 -38.49
CA LYS A 523 35.79 -35.07 -39.32
C LYS A 523 37.17 -35.45 -38.76
N LYS A 524 37.34 -35.50 -37.43
CA LYS A 524 38.59 -35.93 -36.79
C LYS A 524 38.88 -37.43 -37.00
N GLY A 525 37.84 -38.28 -37.01
CA GLY A 525 38.00 -39.72 -37.26
C GLY A 525 38.38 -40.09 -38.70
N LYS A 526 38.06 -39.25 -39.69
CA LYS A 526 38.43 -39.47 -41.11
C LYS A 526 39.84 -39.00 -41.47
N LYS A 527 40.47 -38.14 -40.67
CA LYS A 527 41.87 -37.71 -40.86
C LYS A 527 42.90 -38.61 -40.16
N SER A 528 42.44 -39.58 -39.36
CA SER A 528 43.29 -40.52 -38.60
C SER A 528 43.32 -41.94 -39.20
N ARG A 529 42.82 -42.12 -40.43
CA ARG A 529 42.89 -43.37 -41.19
C ARG A 529 43.77 -43.20 -42.41
#